data_AF-A0AAW2HLW8-F1
#
_entry.id   AF-A0AAW2HLW8-F1
#
_cell.length_a   1.000
_cell.length_b   1.000
_cell.length_c   1.000
_cell.angle_alpha   90.00
_cell.angle_beta   90.00
_cell.angle_gamma   90.00
#
_symmetry.space_group_name_H-M   'P 1'
#
loop_
_entity.id
_entity.type
_entity.pdbx_description
1 polymer ?
#
loop_
_entity_poly.entity_id
_entity_poly.type
_entity_poly.pdbx_seq_one_letter_code
_entity_poly.pdbx_strand_id
1 'polypeptide(L)'
;MAYCRHGIISEPLILIEKLQKRGFKFDTQCFNYLLEACCRDRSSGFRYALLIWRYMRTHSIVPNSYTFLAIAKCAEQCCLGDVELIPEFLKSIAQETGDFSKLLLAKKSSNLTINVNDESKSLGGAEEEIKTELPNGSNGDIEFNVNDTNEKGLNSLALASGSGEESLFLNEIETNMPINIEKKKYDGEYINLLSDKPVCGAITGCDFSNRENRFLLLGGMKGFLKVMADFNVKPNRQIFTKLLTLMSGTRDVENIILQLMKQYKVKPDTVFMNVLVRKRIYCRDICSLEEYIDLYKRYRLNPSIFTISILALTCRDYESGKKCVAYAKENDIRLNSEALTPLLKNAIRSNDLKYMSLIVNVAKEHDVEASPLFMATLREAAQKAQQLKFRTMAVEETARISESEK
;
A
#
# COMPACT_ATOMS: atom_id res chain seq x y z
N MET A 1 0.94 22.26 -11.21
CA MET A 1 1.20 21.62 -9.90
C MET A 1 0.04 21.77 -8.89
N ALA A 2 -0.60 22.95 -8.76
CA ALA A 2 -1.69 23.15 -7.79
C ALA A 2 -2.89 22.19 -8.01
N TYR A 3 -3.35 21.98 -9.24
CA TYR A 3 -4.46 21.06 -9.53
C TYR A 3 -4.17 19.60 -9.14
N CYS A 4 -2.94 19.11 -9.39
CA CYS A 4 -2.50 17.76 -9.00
C CYS A 4 -2.40 17.59 -7.48
N ARG A 5 -2.15 18.67 -6.72
CA ARG A 5 -2.08 18.64 -5.26
C ARG A 5 -3.46 18.52 -4.60
N HIS A 6 -4.51 19.02 -5.23
CA HIS A 6 -5.87 19.00 -4.66
C HIS A 6 -6.68 17.75 -5.01
N GLY A 7 -6.13 16.80 -5.79
CA GLY A 7 -6.79 15.52 -6.08
C GLY A 7 -8.00 15.61 -7.03
N ILE A 8 -8.34 16.80 -7.51
CA ILE A 8 -9.46 17.04 -8.44
C ILE A 8 -8.91 16.96 -9.87
N ILE A 9 -8.69 15.74 -10.34
CA ILE A 9 -8.48 15.49 -11.77
C ILE A 9 -9.51 14.45 -12.20
N SER A 10 -10.73 14.91 -12.47
CA SER A 10 -11.76 14.05 -13.08
C SER A 10 -11.36 13.62 -14.49
N GLU A 11 -10.56 14.43 -15.22
CA GLU A 11 -10.23 14.18 -16.62
C GLU A 11 -8.79 14.66 -16.93
N PRO A 12 -7.76 13.83 -16.68
CA PRO A 12 -6.36 14.23 -16.84
C PRO A 12 -6.01 14.63 -18.26
N LEU A 13 -6.65 14.00 -19.25
CA LEU A 13 -6.45 14.32 -20.65
C LEU A 13 -6.94 15.73 -21.01
N ILE A 14 -8.10 16.15 -20.49
CA ILE A 14 -8.59 17.53 -20.72
C ILE A 14 -7.63 18.54 -20.10
N LEU A 15 -7.08 18.23 -18.93
CA LEU A 15 -6.07 19.09 -18.31
C LEU A 15 -4.82 19.18 -19.17
N ILE A 16 -4.33 18.05 -19.70
CA ILE A 16 -3.18 18.01 -20.61
C ILE A 16 -3.46 18.85 -21.87
N GLU A 17 -4.60 18.66 -22.54
CA GLU A 17 -4.99 19.42 -23.74
C GLU A 17 -5.10 20.92 -23.48
N LYS A 18 -5.73 21.32 -22.36
CA LYS A 18 -5.85 22.74 -21.97
C LYS A 18 -4.50 23.40 -21.75
N LEU A 19 -3.59 22.69 -21.10
CA LEU A 19 -2.23 23.18 -20.82
C LEU A 19 -1.36 23.19 -22.09
N GLN A 20 -1.54 22.23 -22.99
CA GLN A 20 -0.87 22.19 -24.29
C GLN A 20 -1.30 23.37 -25.18
N LYS A 21 -2.61 23.70 -25.21
CA LYS A 21 -3.13 24.90 -25.90
C LYS A 21 -2.56 26.21 -25.37
N ARG A 22 -2.12 26.23 -24.11
CA ARG A 22 -1.43 27.36 -23.47
C ARG A 22 0.10 27.35 -23.71
N GLY A 23 0.61 26.43 -24.54
CA GLY A 23 2.02 26.35 -24.90
C GLY A 23 2.91 25.65 -23.88
N PHE A 24 2.35 24.94 -22.89
CA PHE A 24 3.14 24.23 -21.89
C PHE A 24 3.84 23.00 -22.47
N LYS A 25 5.15 22.85 -22.22
CA LYS A 25 5.91 21.65 -22.57
C LYS A 25 5.88 20.67 -21.41
N PHE A 26 5.44 19.44 -21.67
CA PHE A 26 5.42 18.40 -20.65
C PHE A 26 6.70 17.56 -20.69
N ASP A 27 7.25 17.31 -19.52
CA ASP A 27 8.34 16.37 -19.30
C ASP A 27 7.86 15.17 -18.47
N THR A 28 8.74 14.18 -18.28
CA THR A 28 8.46 12.99 -17.48
C THR A 28 8.02 13.34 -16.05
N GLN A 29 8.56 14.42 -15.47
CA GLN A 29 8.23 14.84 -14.12
C GLN A 29 6.79 15.34 -14.00
N CYS A 30 6.30 16.09 -14.99
CA CYS A 30 4.91 16.52 -15.05
C CYS A 30 3.94 15.32 -15.05
N PHE A 31 4.24 14.30 -15.85
CA PHE A 31 3.42 13.09 -15.89
C PHE A 31 3.52 12.26 -14.61
N ASN A 32 4.67 12.20 -13.97
CA ASN A 32 4.83 11.58 -12.65
C ASN A 32 3.91 12.22 -11.60
N TYR A 33 3.76 13.55 -11.62
CA TYR A 33 2.80 14.23 -10.74
C TYR A 33 1.34 13.96 -11.10
N LEU A 34 1.02 13.85 -12.39
CA LEU A 34 -0.34 13.48 -12.83
C LEU A 34 -0.68 12.05 -12.40
N LEU A 35 0.25 11.10 -12.56
CA LEU A 35 0.07 9.71 -12.13
C LEU A 35 -0.08 9.59 -10.61
N GLU A 36 0.67 10.36 -9.83
CA GLU A 36 0.49 10.40 -8.36
C GLU A 36 -0.85 11.02 -7.98
N ALA A 37 -1.34 12.02 -8.73
CA ALA A 37 -2.68 12.56 -8.54
C ALA A 37 -3.77 11.53 -8.87
N CYS A 38 -3.58 10.72 -9.92
CA CYS A 38 -4.46 9.61 -10.25
C CYS A 38 -4.54 8.58 -9.12
N CYS A 39 -3.46 8.34 -8.36
CA CYS A 39 -3.50 7.44 -7.20
C CYS A 39 -4.48 7.90 -6.10
N ARG A 40 -4.85 9.19 -6.06
CA ARG A 40 -5.81 9.73 -5.08
C ARG A 40 -7.27 9.49 -5.49
N ASP A 41 -7.53 9.30 -6.78
CA ASP A 41 -8.84 8.90 -7.26
C ASP A 41 -8.97 7.37 -7.21
N ARG A 42 -9.63 6.87 -6.15
CA ARG A 42 -9.84 5.44 -5.93
C ARG A 42 -10.79 4.81 -6.97
N SER A 43 -11.66 5.60 -7.59
CA SER A 43 -12.72 5.10 -8.48
C SER A 43 -12.22 4.91 -9.91
N SER A 44 -11.50 5.88 -10.45
CA SER A 44 -11.10 5.90 -11.87
C SER A 44 -9.60 6.10 -12.10
N GLY A 45 -8.81 6.20 -11.03
CA GLY A 45 -7.38 6.51 -11.09
C GLY A 45 -6.56 5.54 -11.95
N PHE A 46 -6.91 4.26 -12.00
CA PHE A 46 -6.18 3.29 -12.82
C PHE A 46 -6.47 3.47 -14.32
N ARG A 47 -7.72 3.76 -14.69
CA ARG A 47 -8.09 4.12 -16.07
C ARG A 47 -7.32 5.34 -16.53
N TYR A 48 -7.26 6.38 -15.70
CA TYR A 48 -6.52 7.60 -16.01
C TYR A 48 -5.01 7.37 -16.16
N ALA A 49 -4.41 6.52 -15.32
CA ALA A 49 -3.00 6.17 -15.44
C ALA A 49 -2.66 5.50 -16.77
N LEU A 50 -3.54 4.60 -17.26
CA LEU A 50 -3.39 3.94 -18.56
C LEU A 50 -3.52 4.94 -19.72
N LEU A 51 -4.43 5.90 -19.62
CA LEU A 51 -4.59 6.98 -20.60
C LEU A 51 -3.34 7.88 -20.66
N ILE A 52 -2.84 8.28 -19.50
CA ILE A 52 -1.60 9.06 -19.39
C ILE A 52 -0.42 8.28 -20.00
N TRP A 53 -0.30 6.99 -19.69
CA TRP A 53 0.74 6.14 -20.29
C TRP A 53 0.65 6.13 -21.81
N ARG A 54 -0.55 5.96 -22.37
CA ARG A 54 -0.77 5.99 -23.83
C ARG A 54 -0.39 7.33 -24.43
N TYR A 55 -0.72 8.44 -23.76
CA TYR A 55 -0.29 9.77 -24.19
C TYR A 55 1.23 9.93 -24.16
N MET A 56 1.90 9.51 -23.08
CA MET A 56 3.36 9.55 -22.97
C MET A 56 4.03 8.78 -24.11
N ARG A 57 3.49 7.60 -24.46
CA ARG A 57 3.96 6.77 -25.58
C ARG A 57 3.84 7.49 -26.92
N THR A 58 2.67 8.03 -27.27
CA THR A 58 2.45 8.67 -28.58
C THR A 58 3.27 9.94 -28.75
N HIS A 59 3.61 10.63 -27.65
CA HIS A 59 4.44 11.83 -27.66
C HIS A 59 5.92 11.55 -27.36
N SER A 60 6.35 10.28 -27.39
CA SER A 60 7.74 9.86 -27.18
C SER A 60 8.37 10.37 -25.87
N ILE A 61 7.57 10.49 -24.81
CA ILE A 61 8.05 10.86 -23.47
C ILE A 61 8.58 9.62 -22.78
N VAL A 62 9.86 9.65 -22.39
CA VAL A 62 10.56 8.51 -21.80
C VAL A 62 10.16 8.34 -20.33
N PRO A 63 9.52 7.22 -19.94
CA PRO A 63 9.19 6.92 -18.55
C PRO A 63 10.45 6.60 -17.75
N ASN A 64 10.41 6.84 -16.44
CA ASN A 64 11.47 6.47 -15.52
C ASN A 64 10.97 5.49 -14.44
N SER A 65 11.85 5.08 -13.51
CA SER A 65 11.47 4.14 -12.45
C SER A 65 10.30 4.63 -11.59
N TYR A 66 10.14 5.96 -11.42
CA TYR A 66 9.02 6.53 -10.68
C TYR A 66 7.72 6.42 -11.47
N THR A 67 7.74 6.64 -12.79
CA THR A 67 6.57 6.47 -13.66
C THR A 67 5.99 5.06 -13.53
N PHE A 68 6.84 4.04 -13.61
CA PHE A 68 6.44 2.64 -13.43
C PHE A 68 5.89 2.38 -12.02
N LEU A 69 6.54 2.91 -10.98
CA LEU A 69 6.06 2.78 -9.61
C LEU A 69 4.66 3.41 -9.43
N ALA A 70 4.42 4.58 -9.99
CA ALA A 70 3.13 5.27 -9.91
C ALA A 70 2.02 4.50 -10.64
N ILE A 71 2.29 3.94 -11.82
CA ILE A 71 1.33 3.09 -12.53
C ILE A 71 1.00 1.82 -11.73
N ALA A 72 2.02 1.18 -11.15
CA ALA A 72 1.84 0.02 -10.28
C ALA A 72 1.05 0.36 -9.00
N LYS A 73 1.25 1.56 -8.42
CA LYS A 73 0.40 2.07 -7.33
C LYS A 73 -1.04 2.20 -7.80
N CYS A 74 -1.32 2.83 -8.96
CA CYS A 74 -2.69 2.92 -9.46
C CYS A 74 -3.36 1.55 -9.64
N ALA A 75 -2.64 0.55 -10.15
CA ALA A 75 -3.17 -0.83 -10.25
C ALA A 75 -3.50 -1.44 -8.88
N GLU A 76 -2.71 -1.15 -7.84
CA GLU A 76 -2.98 -1.61 -6.48
C GLU A 76 -4.20 -0.93 -5.88
N GLN A 77 -4.31 0.38 -6.09
CA GLN A 77 -5.04 1.31 -5.23
C GLN A 77 -6.32 1.89 -5.82
N CYS A 78 -6.50 1.78 -7.14
CA CYS A 78 -7.58 2.42 -7.87
C CYS A 78 -8.32 1.41 -8.75
N CYS A 79 -9.59 1.69 -9.00
CA CYS A 79 -10.43 0.96 -9.95
C CYS A 79 -10.31 1.53 -11.38
N LEU A 80 -10.87 0.80 -12.34
CA LEU A 80 -10.97 1.20 -13.74
C LEU A 80 -12.15 2.15 -14.04
N GLY A 81 -12.95 2.49 -13.02
CA GLY A 81 -14.22 3.19 -13.18
C GLY A 81 -15.39 2.23 -13.44
N ASP A 82 -16.44 2.72 -14.10
CA ASP A 82 -17.70 1.99 -14.27
C ASP A 82 -17.51 0.70 -15.09
N VAL A 83 -17.98 -0.42 -14.53
CA VAL A 83 -17.77 -1.77 -15.05
C VAL A 83 -18.28 -1.95 -16.49
N GLU A 84 -19.39 -1.29 -16.82
CA GLU A 84 -20.01 -1.34 -18.15
C GLU A 84 -19.11 -0.78 -19.25
N LEU A 85 -18.27 0.20 -18.90
CA LEU A 85 -17.41 0.91 -19.85
C LEU A 85 -16.04 0.25 -20.02
N ILE A 86 -15.68 -0.70 -19.15
CA ILE A 86 -14.37 -1.35 -19.16
C ILE A 86 -14.09 -2.05 -20.50
N PRO A 87 -15.01 -2.85 -21.09
CA PRO A 87 -14.73 -3.53 -22.35
C PRO A 87 -14.47 -2.55 -23.51
N GLU A 88 -15.28 -1.49 -23.62
CA GLU A 88 -15.12 -0.45 -24.64
C GLU A 88 -13.81 0.31 -24.45
N PHE A 89 -13.49 0.68 -23.21
CA PHE A 89 -12.24 1.33 -22.86
C PHE A 89 -11.02 0.48 -23.24
N LEU A 90 -11.01 -0.81 -22.87
CA LEU A 90 -9.90 -1.70 -23.20
C LEU A 90 -9.74 -1.89 -24.71
N LYS A 91 -10.85 -1.92 -25.45
CA LYS A 91 -10.83 -1.94 -26.92
C LYS A 91 -10.27 -0.64 -27.50
N SER A 92 -10.61 0.51 -26.91
CA SER A 92 -10.06 1.80 -27.36
C SER A 92 -8.54 1.91 -27.13
N ILE A 93 -8.03 1.37 -26.01
CA ILE A 93 -6.58 1.26 -25.79
C ILE A 93 -5.94 0.32 -26.82
N ALA A 94 -6.62 -0.78 -27.17
CA ALA A 94 -6.12 -1.77 -28.13
C ALA A 94 -5.91 -1.20 -29.54
N GLN A 95 -6.77 -0.27 -29.96
CA GLN A 95 -6.87 0.19 -31.34
C GLN A 95 -5.96 1.36 -31.71
N GLU A 96 -5.06 1.80 -30.81
CA GLU A 96 -4.11 2.91 -31.03
C GLU A 96 -4.73 4.12 -31.75
N THR A 97 -5.95 4.52 -31.36
CA THR A 97 -6.47 5.78 -31.89
C THR A 97 -5.69 6.89 -31.19
N GLY A 98 -4.65 7.41 -31.85
CA GLY A 98 -3.93 8.65 -31.47
C GLY A 98 -4.84 9.89 -31.36
N ASP A 99 -6.16 9.71 -31.59
CA ASP A 99 -7.23 10.65 -31.34
C ASP A 99 -7.80 10.44 -29.93
N PHE A 100 -7.15 11.07 -28.94
CA PHE A 100 -7.51 11.02 -27.52
C PHE A 100 -8.92 11.55 -27.23
N SER A 101 -9.48 12.36 -28.14
CA SER A 101 -10.86 12.84 -28.13
C SER A 101 -11.89 11.71 -28.10
N LYS A 102 -11.56 10.52 -28.63
CA LYS A 102 -12.43 9.34 -28.62
C LYS A 102 -12.30 8.49 -27.36
N LEU A 103 -11.18 8.60 -26.62
CA LEU A 103 -11.00 7.94 -25.31
C LEU A 103 -11.76 8.65 -24.17
N LEU A 104 -12.24 9.88 -24.43
CA LEU A 104 -13.20 10.65 -23.64
C LEU A 104 -14.65 10.13 -23.75
N LEU A 105 -14.91 9.11 -24.58
CA LEU A 105 -16.23 8.48 -24.68
C LEU A 105 -16.52 7.66 -23.42
N ALA A 106 -17.05 8.35 -22.40
CA ALA A 106 -18.12 7.83 -21.56
C ALA A 106 -18.74 8.91 -20.65
N LYS A 107 -19.04 10.11 -21.19
CA LYS A 107 -20.06 11.01 -20.62
C LYS A 107 -20.77 11.78 -21.73
N LYS A 108 -21.45 11.06 -22.62
CA LYS A 108 -22.61 11.60 -23.33
C LYS A 108 -23.85 10.81 -22.92
N SER A 109 -24.24 10.94 -21.66
CA SER A 109 -25.64 10.74 -21.19
C SER A 109 -25.75 11.14 -19.71
N SER A 110 -25.72 12.45 -19.48
CA SER A 110 -26.54 13.15 -18.46
C SER A 110 -26.09 14.61 -18.45
N ASN A 111 -26.93 15.43 -19.08
CA ASN A 111 -26.96 16.89 -19.14
C ASN A 111 -26.00 17.65 -18.22
N LEU A 112 -24.93 18.18 -18.80
CA LEU A 112 -24.28 19.40 -18.34
C LEU A 112 -24.35 20.40 -19.49
N THR A 113 -25.47 21.11 -19.59
CA THR A 113 -25.48 22.47 -20.13
C THR A 113 -24.63 23.31 -19.19
N ILE A 114 -23.31 23.34 -19.42
CA ILE A 114 -22.50 24.47 -18.96
C ILE A 114 -22.81 25.58 -19.94
N ASN A 115 -23.83 26.36 -19.58
CA ASN A 115 -24.23 27.54 -20.31
C ASN A 115 -23.09 28.55 -20.22
N VAL A 116 -22.40 28.75 -21.33
CA VAL A 116 -21.55 29.92 -21.53
C VAL A 116 -22.47 30.95 -22.16
N ASN A 117 -22.82 32.00 -21.42
CA ASN A 117 -22.93 33.36 -21.94
C ASN A 117 -23.06 34.35 -20.79
N ASP A 118 -22.26 35.40 -20.91
CA ASP A 118 -22.29 36.65 -20.15
C ASP A 118 -23.71 37.19 -19.96
N GLU A 119 -24.00 37.71 -18.76
CA GLU A 119 -24.54 39.06 -18.63
C GLU A 119 -24.33 39.61 -17.20
N SER A 120 -23.79 40.82 -17.19
CA SER A 120 -23.48 41.73 -16.10
C SER A 120 -24.63 42.02 -15.13
N LYS A 121 -24.32 42.16 -13.83
CA LYS A 121 -24.53 43.39 -13.00
C LYS A 121 -24.24 43.18 -11.51
N SER A 122 -23.34 44.04 -10.97
CA SER A 122 -23.24 44.65 -9.62
C SER A 122 -23.54 43.80 -8.38
N LEU A 123 -22.83 43.82 -7.25
CA LEU A 123 -22.00 44.79 -6.52
C LEU A 123 -20.86 43.98 -5.84
N GLY A 124 -19.68 44.45 -5.44
CA GLY A 124 -19.10 45.76 -5.22
C GLY A 124 -17.99 45.57 -4.16
N GLY A 125 -16.79 46.09 -4.41
CA GLY A 125 -15.78 46.44 -3.40
C GLY A 125 -14.95 45.33 -2.75
N ALA A 126 -13.74 45.12 -3.26
CA ALA A 126 -12.49 45.33 -2.52
C ALA A 126 -11.31 44.88 -3.41
N GLU A 127 -10.62 45.86 -3.97
CA GLU A 127 -9.34 45.70 -4.64
C GLU A 127 -8.28 45.35 -3.60
N GLU A 128 -7.54 44.25 -3.78
CA GLU A 128 -6.15 44.19 -3.33
C GLU A 128 -5.29 43.59 -4.46
N GLU A 129 -4.36 44.42 -4.90
CA GLU A 129 -3.48 44.24 -6.04
C GLU A 129 -2.57 43.01 -5.89
N ILE A 130 -2.54 42.18 -6.93
CA ILE A 130 -1.47 41.22 -7.16
C ILE A 130 -0.24 42.02 -7.62
N LYS A 131 0.72 42.25 -6.72
CA LYS A 131 2.07 42.63 -7.11
C LYS A 131 2.79 41.42 -7.71
N THR A 132 2.99 41.51 -9.01
CA THR A 132 3.94 40.74 -9.79
C THR A 132 5.35 40.99 -9.32
N GLU A 133 6.03 39.97 -8.82
CA GLU A 133 7.48 39.86 -8.93
C GLU A 133 7.82 38.45 -9.44
N LEU A 134 8.26 38.40 -10.69
CA LEU A 134 9.04 37.30 -11.24
C LEU A 134 10.42 37.32 -10.56
N PRO A 135 10.93 36.19 -10.03
CA PRO A 135 12.36 36.02 -9.90
C PRO A 135 12.89 35.45 -11.21
N ASN A 136 13.75 36.26 -11.82
CA ASN A 136 14.63 35.92 -12.93
C ASN A 136 15.33 34.57 -12.74
N GLY A 137 15.59 33.90 -13.86
CA GLY A 137 16.31 32.65 -13.89
C GLY A 137 17.70 32.74 -13.29
N SER A 138 18.09 31.65 -12.63
CA SER A 138 19.47 31.22 -12.54
C SER A 138 19.48 29.69 -12.54
N ASN A 139 20.23 29.12 -13.48
CA ASN A 139 20.70 27.75 -13.43
C ASN A 139 21.30 27.48 -12.04
N GLY A 140 20.68 26.59 -11.29
CA GLY A 140 21.20 26.08 -10.04
C GLY A 140 20.75 24.63 -9.93
N ASP A 141 21.71 23.72 -9.95
CA ASP A 141 21.52 22.30 -9.71
C ASP A 141 20.80 22.13 -8.36
N ILE A 142 19.50 21.83 -8.41
CA ILE A 142 18.76 21.43 -7.22
C ILE A 142 19.03 19.93 -7.04
N GLU A 143 20.06 19.62 -6.26
CA GLU A 143 20.21 18.31 -5.63
C GLU A 143 18.93 17.99 -4.86
N PHE A 144 18.14 17.06 -5.38
CA PHE A 144 17.05 16.47 -4.63
C PHE A 144 17.64 15.62 -3.51
N ASN A 145 17.65 16.15 -2.30
CA ASN A 145 17.93 15.40 -1.08
C ASN A 145 16.89 14.27 -0.95
N VAL A 146 17.33 13.03 -1.19
CA VAL A 146 16.52 11.80 -1.27
C VAL A 146 15.96 11.35 0.10
N ASN A 147 16.21 12.09 1.18
CA ASN A 147 15.98 11.59 2.54
C ASN A 147 14.65 11.95 3.22
N ASP A 148 13.69 12.65 2.61
CA ASP A 148 12.61 13.24 3.45
C ASP A 148 11.13 13.07 3.03
N THR A 149 10.75 12.16 2.13
CA THR A 149 9.30 12.02 1.80
C THR A 149 8.75 10.61 1.53
N ASN A 150 9.53 9.53 1.64
CA ASN A 150 9.05 8.17 1.30
C ASN A 150 8.80 7.23 2.48
N GLU A 151 9.13 7.60 3.72
CA GLU A 151 8.68 6.84 4.88
C GLU A 151 7.21 7.08 5.16
N LYS A 152 6.71 8.32 5.17
CA LYS A 152 5.31 8.60 5.52
C LYS A 152 4.26 8.04 4.54
N GLY A 153 4.58 7.76 3.28
CA GLY A 153 3.63 7.23 2.28
C GLY A 153 3.48 5.69 2.29
N LEU A 154 4.57 4.98 2.58
CA LEU A 154 4.56 3.53 2.84
C LEU A 154 4.17 3.25 4.30
N ASN A 155 4.50 4.17 5.21
CA ASN A 155 4.02 4.23 6.59
C ASN A 155 2.62 4.88 6.73
N SER A 156 2.02 5.48 5.69
CA SER A 156 0.60 5.94 5.73
C SER A 156 -0.38 4.81 5.37
N LEU A 157 0.12 3.66 4.92
CA LEU A 157 -0.55 2.38 5.08
C LEU A 157 -0.36 1.81 6.52
N ALA A 158 0.33 2.56 7.39
CA ALA A 158 0.72 2.15 8.73
C ALA A 158 0.30 3.13 9.85
N LEU A 159 -0.39 4.23 9.56
CA LEU A 159 -1.01 5.11 10.57
C LEU A 159 -2.31 5.70 10.00
N ALA A 160 -3.40 4.93 10.02
CA ALA A 160 -4.74 5.50 10.10
C ALA A 160 -4.86 6.15 11.49
N SER A 161 -4.30 7.34 11.65
CA SER A 161 -4.52 8.18 12.82
C SER A 161 -5.77 9.01 12.54
N GLY A 162 -6.85 8.68 13.26
CA GLY A 162 -8.06 9.51 13.33
C GLY A 162 -9.30 8.85 12.75
N SER A 163 -10.18 8.43 13.65
CA SER A 163 -11.57 8.00 13.45
C SER A 163 -11.81 6.65 12.75
N GLY A 164 -12.16 5.63 13.55
CA GLY A 164 -13.18 4.66 13.18
C GLY A 164 -12.73 3.25 12.74
N GLU A 165 -11.49 3.04 12.31
CA GLU A 165 -11.11 1.76 11.67
C GLU A 165 -10.34 0.76 12.57
N GLU A 166 -9.94 1.13 13.79
CA GLU A 166 -9.24 0.21 14.72
C GLU A 166 -10.11 -1.00 15.14
N SER A 167 -11.43 -0.91 15.03
CA SER A 167 -12.36 -2.02 15.32
C SER A 167 -12.50 -3.03 14.18
N LEU A 168 -12.01 -2.74 12.97
CA LEU A 168 -12.15 -3.65 11.83
C LEU A 168 -10.99 -4.67 11.74
N PHE A 169 -9.77 -4.26 12.10
CA PHE A 169 -8.58 -5.11 11.91
C PHE A 169 -8.52 -6.37 12.79
N LEU A 170 -9.17 -6.34 13.96
CA LEU A 170 -9.29 -7.54 14.81
C LEU A 170 -10.51 -8.40 14.48
N ASN A 171 -11.53 -7.82 13.84
CA ASN A 171 -12.77 -8.52 13.47
C ASN A 171 -12.67 -9.18 12.07
N GLU A 172 -11.82 -8.69 11.18
CA GLU A 172 -11.57 -9.30 9.85
C GLU A 172 -10.70 -10.58 9.90
N ILE A 173 -10.25 -11.00 11.09
CA ILE A 173 -9.67 -12.34 11.30
C ILE A 173 -10.75 -13.43 11.21
N GLU A 174 -12.03 -13.08 11.06
CA GLU A 174 -13.12 -14.02 10.83
C GLU A 174 -13.91 -13.65 9.58
N THR A 175 -13.46 -14.12 8.40
CA THR A 175 -14.26 -14.63 7.26
C THR A 175 -13.38 -14.77 6.02
N ASN A 176 -12.84 -15.99 5.80
CA ASN A 176 -12.27 -16.35 4.49
C ASN A 176 -13.39 -16.91 3.60
N MET A 177 -13.56 -16.36 2.40
CA MET A 177 -14.13 -17.11 1.28
C MET A 177 -12.99 -17.79 0.49
N PRO A 178 -13.23 -18.98 -0.10
CA PRO A 178 -12.20 -19.72 -0.82
C PRO A 178 -11.96 -19.10 -2.21
N ILE A 179 -10.70 -18.91 -2.57
CA ILE A 179 -10.28 -18.47 -3.91
C ILE A 179 -10.21 -19.73 -4.80
N ASN A 180 -11.17 -19.86 -5.72
CA ASN A 180 -11.13 -20.88 -6.76
C ASN A 180 -10.28 -20.36 -7.94
N ILE A 181 -9.02 -20.82 -8.02
CA ILE A 181 -8.12 -20.49 -9.12
C ILE A 181 -8.40 -21.47 -10.27
N GLU A 182 -9.36 -21.13 -11.14
CA GLU A 182 -9.41 -21.75 -12.46
C GLU A 182 -8.23 -21.25 -13.28
N LYS A 183 -7.21 -22.11 -13.40
CA LYS A 183 -6.11 -22.01 -14.34
C LYS A 183 -6.65 -22.00 -15.77
N LYS A 184 -6.89 -20.82 -16.35
CA LYS A 184 -6.92 -20.69 -17.82
C LYS A 184 -5.51 -20.36 -18.31
N LYS A 185 -4.86 -21.37 -18.90
CA LYS A 185 -3.71 -21.18 -19.80
C LYS A 185 -4.16 -20.22 -20.90
N TYR A 186 -3.53 -19.06 -20.99
CA TYR A 186 -3.69 -18.17 -22.13
C TYR A 186 -2.58 -18.48 -23.13
N ASP A 187 -2.99 -18.82 -24.36
CA ASP A 187 -2.12 -19.12 -25.49
C ASP A 187 -1.22 -17.93 -25.83
N GLY A 188 0.08 -18.06 -25.54
CA GLY A 188 1.17 -17.43 -26.29
C GLY A 188 1.40 -15.91 -26.18
N GLU A 189 0.36 -15.09 -26.05
CA GLU A 189 0.48 -13.62 -25.98
C GLU A 189 0.02 -13.10 -24.62
N TYR A 190 0.96 -12.53 -23.85
CA TYR A 190 0.67 -11.94 -22.55
C TYR A 190 -0.11 -10.63 -22.75
N ILE A 191 -1.26 -10.49 -22.08
CA ILE A 191 -1.98 -9.21 -21.99
C ILE A 191 -1.05 -8.17 -21.41
N ASN A 192 -0.80 -7.06 -22.11
CA ASN A 192 0.01 -5.97 -21.56
C ASN A 192 -0.38 -4.62 -22.16
N LEU A 193 -1.20 -3.86 -21.44
CA LEU A 193 -1.64 -2.53 -21.83
C LEU A 193 -0.52 -1.48 -21.82
N LEU A 194 0.66 -1.80 -21.29
CA LEU A 194 1.83 -0.92 -21.34
C LEU A 194 2.71 -1.15 -22.58
N SER A 195 2.54 -2.28 -23.26
CA SER A 195 3.30 -2.61 -24.47
C SER A 195 2.97 -1.69 -25.64
N ASP A 196 3.87 -1.64 -26.64
CA ASP A 196 3.71 -0.82 -27.84
C ASP A 196 2.35 -1.08 -28.50
N LYS A 197 2.16 -2.34 -28.91
CA LYS A 197 0.90 -2.87 -29.44
C LYS A 197 0.18 -3.66 -28.34
N PRO A 198 -0.77 -3.05 -27.62
CA PRO A 198 -1.50 -3.71 -26.54
C PRO A 198 -2.29 -4.89 -27.07
N VAL A 199 -1.89 -6.09 -26.65
CA VAL A 199 -2.71 -7.28 -26.83
C VAL A 199 -3.78 -7.30 -25.75
N CYS A 200 -4.99 -6.91 -26.13
CA CYS A 200 -6.19 -7.14 -25.34
C CYS A 200 -6.77 -8.49 -25.77
N GLY A 201 -6.33 -9.59 -25.14
CA GLY A 201 -6.97 -10.89 -25.34
C GLY A 201 -8.46 -10.87 -24.96
N ALA A 202 -9.11 -12.03 -24.82
CA ALA A 202 -10.48 -12.09 -24.30
C ALA A 202 -10.51 -11.66 -22.81
N ILE A 203 -10.50 -10.35 -22.55
CA ILE A 203 -10.60 -9.73 -21.22
C ILE A 203 -12.04 -9.81 -20.67
N THR A 204 -12.98 -10.32 -21.49
CA THR A 204 -14.38 -10.52 -21.15
C THR A 204 -14.54 -11.50 -19.99
N GLY A 205 -15.13 -11.03 -18.88
CA GLY A 205 -15.47 -11.85 -17.71
C GLY A 205 -14.45 -11.86 -16.57
N CYS A 206 -13.35 -11.11 -16.67
CA CYS A 206 -12.44 -10.91 -15.54
C CYS A 206 -12.98 -9.83 -14.59
N ASP A 207 -12.98 -10.12 -13.28
CA ASP A 207 -13.29 -9.13 -12.26
C ASP A 207 -12.07 -8.24 -11.97
N PHE A 208 -12.16 -6.95 -12.26
CA PHE A 208 -11.10 -5.96 -12.01
C PHE A 208 -11.21 -5.30 -10.63
N SER A 209 -12.11 -5.75 -9.76
CA SER A 209 -12.15 -5.37 -8.35
C SER A 209 -10.91 -5.90 -7.61
N ASN A 210 -10.37 -7.04 -8.05
CA ASN A 210 -9.12 -7.58 -7.53
C ASN A 210 -7.89 -6.88 -8.13
N ARG A 211 -6.99 -6.41 -7.24
CA ARG A 211 -5.70 -5.77 -7.61
C ARG A 211 -4.78 -6.67 -8.43
N GLU A 212 -4.79 -7.99 -8.20
CA GLU A 212 -3.99 -8.95 -8.96
C GLU A 212 -4.44 -9.00 -10.42
N ASN A 213 -5.75 -9.04 -10.66
CA ASN A 213 -6.34 -9.03 -12.00
C ASN A 213 -6.05 -7.70 -12.72
N ARG A 214 -6.09 -6.56 -11.99
CA ARG A 214 -5.67 -5.27 -12.55
C ARG A 214 -4.19 -5.26 -12.93
N PHE A 215 -3.33 -5.86 -12.11
CA PHE A 215 -1.90 -5.94 -12.42
C PHE A 215 -1.60 -6.88 -13.60
N LEU A 216 -2.43 -7.90 -13.81
CA LEU A 216 -2.33 -8.77 -15.00
C LEU A 216 -2.52 -7.99 -16.31
N LEU A 217 -3.36 -6.93 -16.30
CA LEU A 217 -3.49 -6.03 -17.45
C LEU A 217 -2.19 -5.30 -17.81
N LEU A 218 -1.25 -5.18 -16.85
CA LEU A 218 0.07 -4.61 -17.07
C LEU A 218 1.13 -5.66 -17.45
N GLY A 219 0.71 -6.89 -17.81
CA GLY A 219 1.61 -8.00 -18.13
C GLY A 219 2.05 -8.86 -16.95
N GLY A 220 1.46 -8.64 -15.76
CA GLY A 220 1.92 -9.26 -14.52
C GLY A 220 3.40 -8.97 -14.26
N MET A 221 4.07 -9.75 -13.40
CA MET A 221 5.47 -9.49 -13.05
C MET A 221 6.41 -9.53 -14.27
N LYS A 222 6.27 -10.56 -15.12
CA LYS A 222 7.15 -10.78 -16.26
C LYS A 222 6.98 -9.70 -17.34
N GLY A 223 5.74 -9.39 -17.72
CA GLY A 223 5.44 -8.39 -18.75
C GLY A 223 5.75 -6.97 -18.27
N PHE A 224 5.46 -6.65 -17.00
CA PHE A 224 5.77 -5.35 -16.43
C PHE A 224 7.29 -5.08 -16.42
N LEU A 225 8.08 -6.05 -15.94
CA LEU A 225 9.55 -5.94 -15.95
C LEU A 225 10.14 -5.92 -17.36
N LYS A 226 9.53 -6.63 -18.32
CA LYS A 226 9.92 -6.56 -19.73
C LYS A 226 9.73 -5.14 -20.28
N VAL A 227 8.58 -4.51 -20.05
CA VAL A 227 8.34 -3.13 -20.51
C VAL A 227 9.31 -2.15 -19.85
N MET A 228 9.66 -2.32 -18.57
CA MET A 228 10.72 -1.52 -17.95
C MET A 228 12.05 -1.65 -18.69
N ALA A 229 12.43 -2.88 -19.06
CA ALA A 229 13.64 -3.16 -19.82
C ALA A 229 13.61 -2.55 -21.23
N ASP A 230 12.45 -2.57 -21.91
CA ASP A 230 12.26 -1.96 -23.24
C ASP A 230 12.54 -0.43 -23.21
N PHE A 231 12.36 0.20 -22.05
CA PHE A 231 12.70 1.61 -21.80
C PHE A 231 14.06 1.83 -21.13
N ASN A 232 14.90 0.80 -21.03
CA ASN A 232 16.18 0.82 -20.31
C ASN A 232 16.07 1.23 -18.83
N VAL A 233 14.92 1.01 -18.20
CA VAL A 233 14.69 1.28 -16.78
C VAL A 233 14.91 0.00 -15.98
N LYS A 234 15.81 0.03 -14.99
CA LYS A 234 16.03 -1.12 -14.10
C LYS A 234 15.08 -1.06 -12.89
N PRO A 235 14.48 -2.19 -12.47
CA PRO A 235 13.68 -2.24 -11.25
C PRO A 235 14.55 -2.00 -10.02
N ASN A 236 14.04 -1.21 -9.08
CA ASN A 236 14.68 -0.94 -7.79
C ASN A 236 13.93 -1.64 -6.64
N ARG A 237 14.39 -1.42 -5.40
CA ARG A 237 13.79 -2.01 -4.19
C ARG A 237 12.30 -1.67 -4.02
N GLN A 238 11.90 -0.45 -4.39
CA GLN A 238 10.50 0.00 -4.29
C GLN A 238 9.59 -0.72 -5.28
N ILE A 239 10.08 -0.97 -6.51
CA ILE A 239 9.34 -1.76 -7.50
C ILE A 239 9.10 -3.18 -6.98
N PHE A 240 10.12 -3.87 -6.47
CA PHE A 240 9.94 -5.22 -5.93
C PHE A 240 9.02 -5.27 -4.71
N THR A 241 9.10 -4.27 -3.83
CA THR A 241 8.16 -4.14 -2.71
C THR A 241 6.73 -3.94 -3.21
N LYS A 242 6.53 -3.15 -4.27
CA LYS A 242 5.21 -2.95 -4.90
C LYS A 242 4.71 -4.20 -5.60
N LEU A 243 5.56 -4.95 -6.30
CA LEU A 243 5.20 -6.25 -6.88
C LEU A 243 4.74 -7.21 -5.79
N LEU A 244 5.42 -7.22 -4.63
CA LEU A 244 5.01 -8.05 -3.51
C LEU A 244 3.61 -7.69 -2.98
N THR A 245 3.21 -6.42 -2.95
CA THR A 245 1.86 -6.05 -2.48
C THR A 245 0.75 -6.27 -3.52
N LEU A 246 1.12 -6.36 -4.80
CA LEU A 246 0.19 -6.56 -5.92
C LEU A 246 -0.18 -8.03 -6.17
N MET A 247 0.72 -8.97 -5.87
CA MET A 247 0.50 -10.39 -6.13
C MET A 247 -0.21 -11.09 -4.96
N SER A 248 -0.52 -12.38 -5.12
CA SER A 248 -1.03 -13.22 -4.02
C SER A 248 0.06 -13.49 -2.96
N GLY A 249 -0.36 -13.74 -1.72
CA GLY A 249 0.54 -13.96 -0.57
C GLY A 249 1.04 -15.39 -0.41
N THR A 250 1.29 -16.10 -1.51
CA THR A 250 1.79 -17.48 -1.46
C THR A 250 3.32 -17.52 -1.46
N ARG A 251 3.90 -18.52 -0.79
CA ARG A 251 5.37 -18.69 -0.75
C ARG A 251 6.00 -18.86 -2.13
N ASP A 252 5.30 -19.48 -3.07
CA ASP A 252 5.80 -19.65 -4.44
C ASP A 252 6.02 -18.30 -5.13
N VAL A 253 5.04 -17.40 -5.00
CA VAL A 253 5.12 -16.04 -5.55
C VAL A 253 6.23 -15.23 -4.87
N GLU A 254 6.35 -15.34 -3.54
CA GLU A 254 7.42 -14.69 -2.79
C GLU A 254 8.81 -15.16 -3.25
N ASN A 255 9.00 -16.47 -3.43
CA ASN A 255 10.24 -17.05 -3.91
C ASN A 255 10.58 -16.56 -5.32
N ILE A 256 9.59 -16.45 -6.21
CA ILE A 256 9.76 -15.87 -7.54
C ILE A 256 10.24 -14.42 -7.45
N ILE A 257 9.64 -13.60 -6.59
CA ILE A 257 10.04 -12.19 -6.40
C ILE A 257 11.49 -12.12 -5.88
N LEU A 258 11.86 -12.92 -4.88
CA LEU A 258 13.23 -12.99 -4.36
C LEU A 258 14.24 -13.45 -5.42
N GLN A 259 13.87 -14.41 -6.27
CA GLN A 259 14.70 -14.85 -7.39
C GLN A 259 14.90 -13.74 -8.43
N LEU A 260 13.84 -12.99 -8.75
CA LEU A 260 13.94 -11.82 -9.63
C LEU A 260 14.82 -10.73 -9.01
N MET A 261 14.69 -10.44 -7.72
CA MET A 261 15.57 -9.49 -7.02
C MET A 261 17.04 -9.90 -7.15
N LYS A 262 17.37 -11.19 -6.97
CA LYS A 262 18.72 -11.73 -7.20
C LYS A 262 19.18 -11.55 -8.65
N GLN A 263 18.32 -11.85 -9.63
CA GLN A 263 18.62 -11.68 -11.06
C GLN A 263 18.94 -10.23 -11.41
N TYR A 264 18.16 -9.28 -10.90
CA TYR A 264 18.37 -7.84 -11.11
C TYR A 264 19.41 -7.23 -10.16
N LYS A 265 20.09 -8.05 -9.35
CA LYS A 265 21.12 -7.64 -8.37
C LYS A 265 20.60 -6.61 -7.36
N VAL A 266 19.32 -6.68 -7.00
CA VAL A 266 18.68 -5.86 -5.97
C VAL A 266 18.60 -6.69 -4.69
N LYS A 267 19.13 -6.16 -3.58
CA LYS A 267 18.99 -6.80 -2.27
C LYS A 267 17.68 -6.38 -1.60
N PRO A 268 16.98 -7.30 -0.92
CA PRO A 268 15.91 -6.94 0.00
C PRO A 268 16.41 -5.94 1.05
N ASP A 269 15.53 -5.03 1.46
CA ASP A 269 15.73 -4.13 2.59
C ASP A 269 14.72 -4.44 3.71
N THR A 270 14.87 -3.76 4.84
CA THR A 270 13.98 -3.90 6.00
C THR A 270 12.52 -3.61 5.63
N VAL A 271 12.26 -2.67 4.73
CA VAL A 271 10.91 -2.34 4.26
C VAL A 271 10.29 -3.51 3.50
N PHE A 272 11.01 -4.08 2.52
CA PHE A 272 10.56 -5.26 1.78
C PHE A 272 10.24 -6.42 2.72
N MET A 273 11.12 -6.71 3.69
CA MET A 273 10.88 -7.79 4.63
C MET A 273 9.70 -7.52 5.56
N ASN A 274 9.54 -6.30 6.06
CA ASN A 274 8.38 -5.94 6.88
C ASN A 274 7.06 -6.15 6.11
N VAL A 275 7.01 -5.77 4.84
CA VAL A 275 5.85 -6.02 3.96
C VAL A 275 5.62 -7.52 3.75
N LEU A 276 6.69 -8.30 3.52
CA LEU A 276 6.62 -9.76 3.35
C LEU A 276 6.04 -10.45 4.59
N VAL A 277 6.60 -10.17 5.77
CA VAL A 277 6.15 -10.77 7.03
C VAL A 277 4.69 -10.41 7.31
N ARG A 278 4.33 -9.12 7.17
CA ARG A 278 2.95 -8.67 7.34
C ARG A 278 1.99 -9.37 6.38
N LYS A 279 2.40 -9.57 5.13
CA LYS A 279 1.58 -10.27 4.14
C LYS A 279 1.36 -11.74 4.50
N ARG A 280 2.39 -12.45 4.96
CA ARG A 280 2.28 -13.83 5.46
C ARG A 280 1.31 -13.94 6.64
N ILE A 281 1.42 -13.01 7.60
CA ILE A 281 0.51 -12.94 8.75
C ILE A 281 -0.95 -12.80 8.29
N TYR A 282 -1.22 -11.89 7.35
CA TYR A 282 -2.55 -11.67 6.80
C TYR A 282 -3.09 -12.91 6.06
N CYS A 283 -2.24 -13.58 5.28
CA CYS A 283 -2.59 -14.82 4.57
C CYS A 283 -2.65 -16.06 5.48
N ARG A 284 -2.47 -15.91 6.80
CA ARG A 284 -2.40 -16.99 7.80
C ARG A 284 -1.30 -18.03 7.56
N ASP A 285 -0.29 -17.70 6.75
CA ASP A 285 0.95 -18.47 6.65
C ASP A 285 1.86 -18.09 7.83
N ILE A 286 1.41 -18.47 9.03
CA ILE A 286 2.03 -18.04 10.27
C ILE A 286 3.26 -18.90 10.51
N CYS A 287 4.41 -18.28 10.31
CA CYS A 287 5.71 -18.84 10.64
C CYS A 287 6.04 -18.60 12.11
N SER A 288 7.01 -19.34 12.65
CA SER A 288 7.54 -19.03 13.97
C SER A 288 8.32 -17.70 13.95
N LEU A 289 8.45 -17.06 15.11
CA LEU A 289 9.26 -15.85 15.26
C LEU A 289 10.71 -16.08 14.80
N GLU A 290 11.24 -17.27 15.06
CA GLU A 290 12.59 -17.69 14.69
C GLU A 290 12.79 -17.70 13.18
N GLU A 291 11.82 -18.18 12.38
CA GLU A 291 11.93 -18.16 10.92
C GLU A 291 12.12 -16.73 10.40
N TYR A 292 11.43 -15.76 11.01
CA TYR A 292 11.57 -14.36 10.64
C TYR A 292 12.91 -13.76 11.11
N ILE A 293 13.36 -14.06 12.33
CA ILE A 293 14.68 -13.63 12.81
C ILE A 293 15.79 -14.19 11.90
N ASP A 294 15.69 -15.46 11.51
CA ASP A 294 16.65 -16.11 10.61
C ASP A 294 16.63 -15.46 9.23
N LEU A 295 15.47 -15.02 8.74
CA LEU A 295 15.36 -14.25 7.50
C LEU A 295 16.12 -12.92 7.60
N TYR A 296 15.93 -12.17 8.69
CA TYR A 296 16.64 -10.91 8.94
C TYR A 296 18.16 -11.11 8.99
N LYS A 297 18.62 -12.15 9.69
CA LYS A 297 20.05 -12.51 9.75
C LYS A 297 20.61 -12.92 8.39
N ARG A 298 19.89 -13.77 7.64
CA ARG A 298 20.30 -14.26 6.31
C ARG A 298 20.52 -13.13 5.33
N TYR A 299 19.68 -12.11 5.36
CA TYR A 299 19.78 -10.94 4.49
C TYR A 299 20.56 -9.77 5.10
N ARG A 300 21.11 -9.93 6.32
CA ARG A 300 21.88 -8.92 7.06
C ARG A 300 21.13 -7.59 7.16
N LEU A 301 19.89 -7.67 7.64
CA LEU A 301 18.99 -6.52 7.77
C LEU A 301 18.99 -6.02 9.20
N ASN A 302 18.91 -4.69 9.34
CA ASN A 302 18.75 -4.05 10.64
C ASN A 302 17.26 -3.90 10.93
N PRO A 303 16.72 -4.58 11.96
CA PRO A 303 15.33 -4.39 12.37
C PRO A 303 15.12 -2.98 12.92
N SER A 304 13.91 -2.45 12.77
CA SER A 304 13.48 -1.21 13.40
C SER A 304 12.37 -1.48 14.42
N ILE A 305 11.95 -0.45 15.18
CA ILE A 305 10.79 -0.56 16.07
C ILE A 305 9.55 -1.10 15.34
N PHE A 306 9.36 -0.70 14.08
CA PHE A 306 8.27 -1.18 13.24
C PHE A 306 8.39 -2.68 12.92
N THR A 307 9.61 -3.19 12.72
CA THR A 307 9.86 -4.63 12.59
C THR A 307 9.41 -5.38 13.84
N ILE A 308 9.76 -4.88 15.02
CA ILE A 308 9.35 -5.50 16.28
C ILE A 308 7.82 -5.49 16.45
N SER A 309 7.15 -4.40 16.10
CA SER A 309 5.68 -4.32 16.12
C SER A 309 5.02 -5.35 15.21
N ILE A 310 5.59 -5.64 14.04
CA ILE A 310 5.08 -6.69 13.14
C ILE A 310 5.35 -8.09 13.72
N LEU A 311 6.56 -8.36 14.19
CA LEU A 311 6.92 -9.65 14.78
C LEU A 311 6.13 -9.96 16.05
N ALA A 312 5.77 -8.94 16.83
CA ALA A 312 4.92 -9.07 18.00
C ALA A 312 3.56 -9.72 17.68
N LEU A 313 3.03 -9.51 16.46
CA LEU A 313 1.77 -10.13 16.02
C LEU A 313 1.85 -11.66 15.95
N THR A 314 3.04 -12.22 15.77
CA THR A 314 3.25 -13.68 15.66
C THR A 314 3.49 -14.33 17.03
N CYS A 315 3.67 -13.55 18.10
CA CYS A 315 4.03 -14.03 19.43
C CYS A 315 2.78 -14.46 20.21
N ARG A 316 2.48 -15.76 20.20
CA ARG A 316 1.23 -16.34 20.75
C ARG A 316 1.34 -16.83 22.19
N ASP A 317 2.55 -16.91 22.73
CA ASP A 317 2.83 -17.46 24.05
C ASP A 317 3.95 -16.67 24.75
N TYR A 318 4.16 -16.97 26.03
CA TYR A 318 5.20 -16.34 26.84
C TYR A 318 6.61 -16.44 26.25
N GLU A 319 6.98 -17.60 25.69
CA GLU A 319 8.35 -17.83 25.21
C GLU A 319 8.63 -17.05 23.92
N SER A 320 7.70 -17.03 22.98
CA SER A 320 7.77 -16.20 21.77
C SER A 320 7.76 -14.71 22.11
N GLY A 321 6.91 -14.27 23.03
CA GLY A 321 6.89 -12.89 23.51
C GLY A 321 8.20 -12.46 24.17
N LYS A 322 8.76 -13.32 25.04
CA LYS A 322 10.06 -13.10 25.69
C LYS A 322 11.19 -13.02 24.67
N LYS A 323 11.22 -13.92 23.68
CA LYS A 323 12.19 -13.87 22.58
C LYS A 323 12.07 -12.60 21.74
N CYS A 324 10.86 -12.12 21.48
CA CYS A 324 10.64 -10.88 20.74
C CYS A 324 11.22 -9.66 21.48
N VAL A 325 10.97 -9.57 22.79
CA VAL A 325 11.56 -8.52 23.65
C VAL A 325 13.08 -8.64 23.71
N ALA A 326 13.61 -9.86 23.86
CA ALA A 326 15.06 -10.11 23.85
C ALA A 326 15.70 -9.69 22.52
N TYR A 327 15.07 -10.03 21.39
CA TYR A 327 15.54 -9.64 20.07
C TYR A 327 15.54 -8.12 19.86
N ALA A 328 14.54 -7.40 20.40
CA ALA A 328 14.55 -5.94 20.39
C ALA A 328 15.73 -5.38 21.19
N LYS A 329 16.00 -5.94 22.38
CA LYS A 329 17.13 -5.55 23.23
C LYS A 329 18.49 -5.85 22.59
N GLU A 330 18.64 -7.01 21.94
CA GLU A 330 19.86 -7.40 21.21
C GLU A 330 20.19 -6.46 20.04
N ASN A 331 19.19 -5.75 19.51
CA ASN A 331 19.35 -4.79 18.42
C ASN A 331 19.26 -3.33 18.91
N ASP A 332 19.37 -3.10 20.22
CA ASP A 332 19.31 -1.76 20.84
C ASP A 332 18.03 -0.96 20.50
N ILE A 333 16.90 -1.65 20.34
CA ILE A 333 15.61 -1.04 20.00
C ILE A 333 14.81 -0.73 21.27
N ARG A 334 14.54 0.55 21.52
CA ARG A 334 13.63 0.97 22.59
C ARG A 334 12.17 0.69 22.19
N LEU A 335 11.50 -0.16 22.95
CA LEU A 335 10.10 -0.51 22.72
C LEU A 335 9.17 0.65 23.10
N ASN A 336 8.11 0.84 22.31
CA ASN A 336 7.08 1.85 22.51
C ASN A 336 5.69 1.18 22.67
N SER A 337 4.65 2.00 22.85
CA SER A 337 3.28 1.51 23.00
C SER A 337 2.81 0.67 21.81
N GLU A 338 3.19 1.04 20.58
CA GLU A 338 2.78 0.34 19.36
C GLU A 338 3.38 -1.07 19.27
N ALA A 339 4.64 -1.26 19.68
CA ALA A 339 5.29 -2.57 19.67
C ALA A 339 4.80 -3.48 20.81
N LEU A 340 4.49 -2.91 21.98
CA LEU A 340 4.02 -3.67 23.13
C LEU A 340 2.53 -4.03 23.07
N THR A 341 1.71 -3.23 22.38
CA THR A 341 0.26 -3.47 22.28
C THR A 341 -0.08 -4.86 21.72
N PRO A 342 0.50 -5.33 20.58
CA PRO A 342 0.22 -6.66 20.07
C PRO A 342 0.65 -7.79 21.01
N LEU A 343 1.81 -7.66 21.67
CA LEU A 343 2.30 -8.63 22.65
C LEU A 343 1.31 -8.76 23.82
N LEU A 344 0.86 -7.62 24.37
CA LEU A 344 -0.08 -7.61 25.47
C LEU A 344 -1.44 -8.18 25.07
N LYS A 345 -1.96 -7.83 23.88
CA LYS A 345 -3.21 -8.41 23.35
C LYS A 345 -3.11 -9.93 23.21
N ASN A 346 -1.99 -10.45 22.74
CA ASN A 346 -1.79 -11.90 22.63
C ASN A 346 -1.69 -12.57 24.01
N ALA A 347 -1.03 -11.92 24.98
CA ALA A 347 -0.99 -12.40 26.36
C ALA A 347 -2.39 -12.46 27.02
N ILE A 348 -3.23 -11.44 26.79
CA ILE A 348 -4.62 -11.40 27.24
C ILE A 348 -5.41 -12.57 26.63
N ARG A 349 -5.31 -12.78 25.32
CA ARG A 349 -6.00 -13.86 24.59
C ARG A 349 -5.58 -15.24 25.08
N SER A 350 -4.29 -15.44 25.37
CA SER A 350 -3.78 -16.71 25.88
C SER A 350 -4.09 -16.93 27.37
N ASN A 351 -4.73 -15.97 28.05
CA ASN A 351 -4.98 -15.99 29.50
C ASN A 351 -3.69 -16.19 30.33
N ASP A 352 -2.54 -15.77 29.82
CA ASP A 352 -1.25 -16.03 30.44
C ASP A 352 -0.82 -14.86 31.33
N LEU A 353 -1.02 -15.01 32.64
CA LEU A 353 -0.65 -14.00 33.63
C LEU A 353 0.85 -13.69 33.64
N LYS A 354 1.70 -14.69 33.38
CA LYS A 354 3.15 -14.52 33.35
C LYS A 354 3.55 -13.68 32.14
N TYR A 355 2.89 -13.91 31.01
CA TYR A 355 3.10 -13.13 29.80
C TYR A 355 2.57 -11.70 29.94
N MET A 356 1.38 -11.49 30.50
CA MET A 356 0.87 -10.14 30.77
C MET A 356 1.83 -9.36 31.69
N SER A 357 2.30 -10.01 32.77
CA SER A 357 3.27 -9.41 33.71
C SER A 357 4.58 -9.02 33.03
N LEU A 358 5.13 -9.91 32.18
CA LEU A 358 6.34 -9.63 31.39
C LEU A 358 6.18 -8.32 30.60
N ILE A 359 5.10 -8.17 29.83
CA ILE A 359 4.90 -7.00 28.97
C ILE A 359 4.69 -5.73 29.78
N VAL A 360 3.95 -5.79 30.88
CA VAL A 360 3.76 -4.63 31.78
C VAL A 360 5.08 -4.20 32.41
N ASN A 361 5.94 -5.14 32.81
CA ASN A 361 7.25 -4.82 33.37
C ASN A 361 8.16 -4.18 32.33
N VAL A 362 8.19 -4.72 31.10
CA VAL A 362 8.94 -4.14 29.97
C VAL A 362 8.45 -2.71 29.67
N ALA A 363 7.13 -2.47 29.71
CA ALA A 363 6.59 -1.12 29.52
C ALA A 363 7.07 -0.12 30.59
N LYS A 364 7.21 -0.56 31.84
CA LYS A 364 7.77 0.25 32.93
C LYS A 364 9.27 0.49 32.77
N GLU A 365 10.03 -0.54 32.43
CA GLU A 365 11.49 -0.47 32.24
C GLU A 365 11.85 0.53 31.12
N HIS A 366 11.07 0.55 30.04
CA HIS A 366 11.29 1.45 28.90
C HIS A 366 10.67 2.85 29.07
N ASP A 367 10.02 3.13 30.21
CA ASP A 367 9.28 4.37 30.46
C ASP A 367 8.38 4.75 29.28
N VAL A 368 7.49 3.82 28.91
CA VAL A 368 6.67 3.94 27.70
C VAL A 368 5.53 4.92 27.92
N GLU A 369 5.51 6.01 27.16
CA GLU A 369 4.34 6.87 27.04
C GLU A 369 3.16 6.09 26.45
N ALA A 370 2.09 5.97 27.23
CA ALA A 370 1.00 5.09 26.89
C ALA A 370 0.02 5.76 25.92
N SER A 371 -0.05 5.25 24.68
CA SER A 371 -1.07 5.65 23.71
C SER A 371 -2.48 5.29 24.21
N PRO A 372 -3.56 5.94 23.69
CA PRO A 372 -4.93 5.61 24.08
C PRO A 372 -5.27 4.13 23.92
N LEU A 373 -4.83 3.52 22.82
CA LEU A 373 -5.02 2.09 22.53
C LEU A 373 -4.27 1.21 23.54
N PHE A 374 -3.03 1.56 23.87
CA PHE A 374 -2.24 0.79 24.83
C PHE A 374 -2.82 0.90 26.24
N MET A 375 -3.28 2.08 26.64
CA MET A 375 -3.98 2.29 27.92
C MET A 375 -5.26 1.47 28.02
N ALA A 376 -6.07 1.41 26.95
CA ALA A 376 -7.25 0.55 26.93
C ALA A 376 -6.87 -0.94 27.09
N THR A 377 -5.82 -1.37 26.39
CA THR A 377 -5.30 -2.75 26.48
C THR A 377 -4.75 -3.08 27.87
N LEU A 378 -4.09 -2.14 28.55
CA LEU A 378 -3.62 -2.30 29.93
C LEU A 378 -4.77 -2.47 30.92
N ARG A 379 -5.88 -1.72 30.74
CA ARG A 379 -7.08 -1.88 31.57
C ARG A 379 -7.73 -3.24 31.36
N GLU A 380 -7.82 -3.69 30.11
CA GLU A 380 -8.30 -5.04 29.77
C GLU A 380 -7.43 -6.12 30.42
N ALA A 381 -6.10 -6.00 30.31
CA ALA A 381 -5.16 -6.90 30.98
C ALA A 381 -5.37 -6.93 32.50
N ALA A 382 -5.58 -5.78 33.14
CA ALA A 382 -5.80 -5.70 34.58
C ALA A 382 -7.11 -6.41 35.00
N GLN A 383 -8.21 -6.18 34.28
CA GLN A 383 -9.48 -6.86 34.53
C GLN A 383 -9.36 -8.37 34.34
N LYS A 384 -8.72 -8.80 33.24
CA LYS A 384 -8.50 -10.21 32.94
C LYS A 384 -7.64 -10.88 34.01
N ALA A 385 -6.60 -10.18 34.47
CA ALA A 385 -5.71 -10.69 35.51
C ALA A 385 -6.43 -10.87 36.85
N GLN A 386 -7.33 -9.97 37.23
CA GLN A 386 -8.17 -10.12 38.42
C GLN A 386 -9.07 -11.34 38.32
N GLN A 387 -9.79 -11.51 37.19
CA GLN A 387 -10.66 -12.65 36.96
C GLN A 387 -9.93 -14.00 37.07
N LEU A 388 -8.75 -14.10 36.46
CA LEU A 388 -7.94 -15.32 36.50
C LEU A 388 -7.46 -15.64 37.92
N LYS A 389 -7.04 -14.63 38.70
CA LYS A 389 -6.64 -14.82 40.11
C LYS A 389 -7.78 -15.36 40.97
N PHE A 390 -8.98 -14.78 40.86
CA PHE A 390 -10.15 -15.27 41.60
C PHE A 390 -10.49 -16.72 41.23
N ARG A 391 -10.39 -17.07 39.95
CA ARG A 391 -10.63 -18.45 39.50
C ARG A 391 -9.62 -19.44 40.09
N THR A 392 -8.33 -19.08 40.13
CA THR A 392 -7.30 -19.94 40.72
C THR A 392 -7.55 -20.15 42.21
N MET A 393 -7.87 -19.08 42.96
CA MET A 393 -8.19 -19.18 44.39
C MET A 393 -9.41 -20.06 44.66
N ALA A 394 -10.48 -19.93 43.86
CA ALA A 394 -11.67 -20.76 44.00
C ALA A 394 -11.39 -22.25 43.72
N VAL A 395 -10.55 -22.56 42.71
CA VAL A 395 -10.16 -23.95 42.41
C VAL A 395 -9.34 -24.54 43.55
N GLU A 396 -8.36 -23.80 44.09
CA GLU A 396 -7.56 -24.26 45.24
C GLU A 396 -8.43 -24.51 46.49
N GLU A 397 -9.42 -23.67 46.74
CA GLU A 397 -10.36 -23.83 47.85
C GLU A 397 -11.25 -25.07 47.67
N THR A 398 -11.80 -25.30 46.47
CA THR A 398 -12.56 -26.54 46.18
C THR A 398 -11.70 -27.81 46.28
N ALA A 399 -10.43 -27.76 45.87
CA ALA A 399 -9.51 -28.89 46.02
C ALA A 399 -9.24 -29.22 47.50
N ARG A 400 -9.00 -28.20 48.33
CA ARG A 400 -8.80 -28.38 49.78
C ARG A 400 -10.02 -28.97 50.47
N ILE A 401 -11.23 -28.54 50.11
CA ILE A 401 -12.47 -29.10 50.67
C ILE A 401 -12.57 -30.59 50.31
N SER A 402 -12.30 -30.96 49.06
CA SER A 402 -12.36 -32.37 48.61
C SER A 402 -11.28 -33.28 49.20
N GLU A 403 -10.13 -32.72 49.62
CA GLU A 403 -9.08 -33.45 50.32
C GLU A 403 -9.37 -33.61 51.82
N SER A 404 -10.14 -32.69 52.42
CA SER A 404 -10.56 -32.77 53.82
C SER A 404 -11.75 -33.71 54.07
N GLU A 405 -12.45 -34.12 53.02
CA GLU A 405 -13.60 -35.05 53.05
C GLU A 405 -13.20 -36.52 52.76
N LYS A 406 -11.91 -36.81 52.55
CA LYS A 406 -11.34 -38.17 52.44
C LYS A 406 -10.56 -38.51 53.70
#